data_AF-A0A1I0AVT2-F1
#
_entry.id   AF-A0A1I0AVT2-F1
#
_cell.length_a   1.000
_cell.length_b   1.000
_cell.length_c   1.000
_cell.angle_alpha   90.00
_cell.angle_beta   90.00
_cell.angle_gamma   90.00
#
_symmetry.space_group_name_H-M   'P 1'
#
loop_
_entity.id
_entity.type
_entity.pdbx_description
1 polymer ?
#
loop_
_entity_poly.entity_id
_entity_poly.type
_entity_poly.pdbx_seq_one_letter_code
_entity_poly.pdbx_strand_id
1 'polypeptide(L)'
;MSAYSFIGSDYDLPEVHNTKEKMITVKEAIELGIKAHEFMPWEKMNQEDKVMVFESEEDLGELMITKGYDGDEDARQHTQKPFIYMVEFRYTDARGKQLLEYLKENLREGYSLELWSIWLGDKEKITPLRCSYKELSLDHIKQMYEWGHGKGFQPSGMIIEK
;
A
#
# COMPACT_ATOMS: atom_id res chain seq x y z
N MET A 1 5.99 11.41 -12.06
CA MET A 1 4.77 11.43 -11.22
C MET A 1 4.78 10.14 -10.42
N SER A 2 4.47 10.22 -9.13
CA SER A 2 4.45 9.07 -8.23
C SER A 2 3.02 8.68 -7.95
N ALA A 3 2.69 7.39 -8.09
CA ALA A 3 1.37 6.88 -7.76
C ALA A 3 1.21 6.83 -6.24
N TYR A 4 0.02 7.16 -5.76
CA TYR A 4 -0.35 7.14 -4.35
C TYR A 4 -1.69 6.44 -4.20
N SER A 5 -1.78 5.51 -3.25
CA SER A 5 -2.98 4.73 -3.04
C SER A 5 -3.39 4.73 -1.57
N PHE A 6 -4.69 4.81 -1.32
CA PHE A 6 -5.21 4.90 0.04
C PHE A 6 -6.64 4.37 0.16
N ILE A 7 -7.02 4.08 1.41
CA ILE A 7 -8.38 3.74 1.83
C ILE A 7 -8.96 4.92 2.64
N GLY A 8 -10.12 5.40 2.24
CA GLY A 8 -10.97 6.29 3.05
C GLY A 8 -11.99 5.48 3.86
N SER A 9 -12.10 5.76 5.16
CA SER A 9 -13.04 5.09 6.06
C SER A 9 -13.71 6.05 7.06
N ASP A 10 -14.95 5.73 7.45
CA ASP A 10 -15.69 6.43 8.51
C ASP A 10 -15.25 6.02 9.92
N TYR A 11 -14.44 4.96 10.04
CA TYR A 11 -13.97 4.39 11.28
C TYR A 11 -12.52 3.93 11.18
N ASP A 12 -11.88 3.79 12.33
CA ASP A 12 -10.51 3.30 12.43
C ASP A 12 -10.41 1.84 11.92
N LEU A 13 -9.42 1.60 11.05
CA LEU A 13 -9.08 0.33 10.44
C LEU A 13 -7.76 -0.20 11.01
N PRO A 14 -7.62 -1.53 11.14
CA PRO A 14 -6.37 -2.13 11.59
C PRO A 14 -5.26 -1.94 10.56
N GLU A 15 -4.08 -1.48 10.99
CA GLU A 15 -2.91 -1.37 10.12
C GLU A 15 -2.35 -2.76 9.76
N VAL A 16 -1.71 -2.83 8.59
CA VAL A 16 -0.99 -4.02 8.10
C VAL A 16 0.46 -3.59 7.90
N HIS A 17 1.40 -4.29 8.55
CA HIS A 17 2.83 -4.03 8.45
C HIS A 17 3.56 -5.22 7.84
N ASN A 18 4.67 -4.95 7.15
CA ASN A 18 5.51 -6.01 6.62
C ASN A 18 6.27 -6.71 7.76
N THR A 19 5.75 -7.84 8.24
CA THR A 19 6.37 -8.65 9.31
C THR A 19 7.70 -9.29 8.92
N LYS A 20 8.04 -9.29 7.63
CA LYS A 20 9.30 -9.84 7.11
C LYS A 20 10.43 -8.80 7.12
N GLU A 21 10.12 -7.55 7.42
CA GLU A 21 11.09 -6.48 7.59
C GLU A 21 11.85 -6.68 8.91
N LYS A 22 13.19 -6.71 8.84
CA LYS A 22 14.06 -6.75 10.01
C LYS A 22 14.92 -5.50 10.06
N MET A 23 14.73 -4.70 11.10
CA MET A 23 15.59 -3.56 11.40
C MET A 23 16.70 -3.98 12.36
N ILE A 24 17.91 -4.12 11.84
CA ILE A 24 19.11 -4.52 12.59
C ILE A 24 20.23 -3.50 12.36
N THR A 25 21.27 -3.55 13.18
CA THR A 25 22.47 -2.73 13.00
C THR A 25 23.36 -3.29 11.88
N VAL A 26 24.21 -2.45 11.28
CA VAL A 26 25.23 -2.88 10.31
C VAL A 26 26.13 -3.95 10.95
N LYS A 27 26.47 -3.80 12.23
CA LYS A 27 27.23 -4.81 12.98
C LYS A 27 26.56 -6.18 12.99
N GLU A 28 25.28 -6.23 13.38
CA GLU A 28 24.50 -7.48 13.40
C GLU A 28 24.39 -8.08 12.00
N ALA A 29 24.25 -7.25 10.96
CA ALA A 29 24.20 -7.73 9.58
C ALA A 29 25.50 -8.43 9.16
N ILE A 30 26.65 -7.86 9.52
CA ILE A 30 27.97 -8.48 9.28
C ILE A 30 28.10 -9.80 10.05
N GLU A 31 27.70 -9.81 11.33
CA GLU A 31 27.75 -11.01 12.19
C GLU A 31 26.85 -12.15 11.67
N LEU A 32 25.70 -11.80 11.08
CA LEU A 32 24.79 -12.74 10.41
C LEU A 32 25.28 -13.19 9.02
N GLY A 33 26.41 -12.66 8.53
CA GLY A 33 26.98 -13.01 7.22
C GLY A 33 26.21 -12.42 6.04
N ILE A 34 25.42 -11.37 6.25
CA ILE A 34 24.66 -10.69 5.20
C ILE A 34 25.64 -9.89 4.32
N LYS A 35 25.59 -10.15 3.01
CA LYS A 35 26.41 -9.43 2.04
C LYS A 35 25.88 -8.01 1.82
N ALA A 36 26.78 -7.05 1.84
CA ALA A 36 26.48 -5.66 1.52
C ALA A 36 26.02 -5.51 0.06
N HIS A 37 25.09 -4.59 -0.17
CA HIS A 37 24.79 -4.14 -1.54
C HIS A 37 25.92 -3.26 -2.06
N GLU A 38 26.21 -3.27 -3.36
CA GLU A 38 27.32 -2.50 -3.96
C GLU A 38 27.23 -0.98 -3.69
N PHE A 39 26.00 -0.45 -3.62
CA PHE A 39 25.72 0.94 -3.29
C PHE A 39 25.78 1.26 -1.78
N MET A 40 25.78 0.23 -0.93
CA MET A 40 25.86 0.36 0.53
C MET A 40 26.93 -0.59 1.12
N PRO A 41 28.21 -0.41 0.77
CA PRO A 41 29.28 -1.26 1.29
C PRO A 41 29.46 -1.04 2.80
N TRP A 42 29.48 -2.13 3.58
CA TRP A 42 29.57 -2.07 5.05
C TRP A 42 30.79 -1.29 5.55
N GLU A 43 31.91 -1.32 4.82
CA GLU A 43 33.15 -0.63 5.18
C GLU A 43 33.01 0.90 5.18
N LYS A 44 31.96 1.44 4.54
CA LYS A 44 31.67 2.87 4.48
C LYS A 44 30.54 3.30 5.41
N MET A 45 29.96 2.38 6.19
CA MET A 45 28.83 2.65 7.08
C MET A 45 29.25 2.60 8.54
N ASN A 46 28.51 3.29 9.42
CA ASN A 46 28.72 3.15 10.85
C ASN A 46 28.11 1.82 11.32
N GLN A 47 28.83 1.09 12.16
CA GLN A 47 28.39 -0.20 12.67
C GLN A 47 27.09 -0.14 13.49
N GLU A 48 26.79 1.01 14.09
CA GLU A 48 25.57 1.25 14.88
C GLU A 48 24.40 1.78 14.04
N ASP A 49 24.63 2.08 12.74
CA ASP A 49 23.54 2.48 11.85
C ASP A 49 22.55 1.33 11.68
N LYS A 50 21.25 1.65 11.64
CA LYS A 50 20.21 0.66 11.37
C LYS A 50 20.02 0.48 9.88
N VAL A 51 19.99 -0.77 9.45
CA VAL A 51 19.69 -1.20 8.10
C VAL A 51 18.44 -2.07 8.09
N MET A 52 17.67 -1.92 7.02
CA MET A 52 16.51 -2.75 6.75
C MET A 52 16.96 -3.97 5.95
N VAL A 53 16.62 -5.15 6.46
CA VAL A 53 17.00 -6.43 5.87
C VAL A 53 15.75 -7.26 5.60
N PHE A 54 15.74 -7.90 4.43
CA PHE A 54 14.77 -8.88 4.00
C PHE A 54 15.47 -10.21 3.75
N GLU A 55 14.76 -11.33 3.90
CA GLU A 55 15.33 -12.65 3.62
C GLU A 55 15.48 -12.88 2.10
N SER A 56 14.56 -12.32 1.32
CA SER A 56 14.59 -12.35 -0.15
C SER A 56 14.08 -11.05 -0.76
N GLU A 57 14.42 -10.79 -2.02
CA GLU A 57 13.82 -9.69 -2.78
C GLU A 57 12.31 -9.84 -2.96
N GLU A 58 11.79 -11.08 -2.90
CA GLU A 58 10.35 -11.32 -2.99
C GLU A 58 9.61 -10.76 -1.79
N ASP A 59 10.26 -10.62 -0.63
CA ASP A 59 9.68 -10.04 0.59
C ASP A 59 9.59 -8.51 0.52
N LEU A 60 10.10 -7.90 -0.55
CA LEU A 60 9.90 -6.49 -0.85
C LEU A 60 8.51 -6.26 -1.47
N GLY A 61 7.87 -5.18 -1.04
CA GLY A 61 6.57 -4.77 -1.57
C GLY A 61 5.43 -5.70 -1.15
N GLU A 62 5.55 -6.31 0.05
CA GLU A 62 4.40 -6.90 0.73
C GLU A 62 3.31 -5.86 0.99
N LEU A 63 2.08 -6.33 1.19
CA LEU A 63 0.95 -5.45 1.52
C LEU A 63 1.19 -4.75 2.84
N MET A 64 1.21 -3.42 2.79
CA MET A 64 1.20 -2.55 3.93
C MET A 64 0.00 -1.61 3.84
N ILE A 65 -0.68 -1.45 4.97
CA ILE A 65 -1.78 -0.52 5.14
C ILE A 65 -1.47 0.27 6.40
N THR A 66 -1.06 1.52 6.24
CA THR A 66 -0.59 2.35 7.36
C THR A 66 -1.46 3.58 7.48
N LYS A 67 -1.64 4.08 8.70
CA LYS A 67 -2.46 5.28 8.91
C LYS A 67 -1.79 6.47 8.22
N GLY A 68 -2.55 7.15 7.36
CA GLY A 68 -2.09 8.35 6.68
C GLY A 68 -1.84 9.49 7.66
N TYR A 69 -1.04 10.46 7.25
CA TYR A 69 -0.78 11.66 8.04
C TYR A 69 -1.97 12.62 7.99
N ASP A 70 -2.21 13.33 9.11
CA ASP A 70 -3.17 14.43 9.14
C ASP A 70 -2.75 15.51 8.12
N GLY A 71 -3.66 15.85 7.20
CA GLY A 71 -3.40 16.86 6.17
C GLY A 71 -2.83 16.34 4.86
N ASP A 72 -3.03 15.06 4.53
CA ASP A 72 -2.78 14.53 3.17
C ASP A 72 -3.66 15.23 2.12
N GLU A 73 -3.17 16.37 1.60
CA GLU A 73 -3.92 17.23 0.69
C GLU A 73 -4.29 16.54 -0.61
N ASP A 74 -3.46 15.61 -1.09
CA ASP A 74 -3.74 14.83 -2.30
C ASP A 74 -4.92 13.88 -2.05
N ALA A 75 -4.90 13.11 -0.97
CA ALA A 75 -6.01 12.22 -0.61
C ALA A 75 -7.32 12.99 -0.36
N ARG A 76 -7.24 14.12 0.35
CA ARG A 76 -8.40 14.94 0.76
C ARG A 76 -9.13 15.60 -0.42
N GLN A 77 -8.52 15.64 -1.60
CA GLN A 77 -9.21 16.07 -2.83
C GLN A 77 -10.22 15.04 -3.34
N HIS A 78 -10.05 13.76 -2.99
CA HIS A 78 -10.88 12.66 -3.49
C HIS A 78 -11.84 12.10 -2.44
N THR A 79 -11.50 12.18 -1.16
CA THR A 79 -12.34 11.64 -0.07
C THR A 79 -12.70 12.67 0.99
N GLN A 80 -13.91 12.53 1.54
CA GLN A 80 -14.37 13.24 2.74
C GLN A 80 -14.34 12.35 3.99
N LYS A 81 -13.88 11.10 3.86
CA LYS A 81 -13.83 10.14 4.95
C LYS A 81 -12.86 10.63 6.03
N PRO A 82 -13.22 10.58 7.33
CA PRO A 82 -12.38 11.11 8.39
C PRO A 82 -11.03 10.38 8.51
N PHE A 83 -11.00 9.06 8.30
CA PHE A 83 -9.79 8.25 8.38
C PHE A 83 -9.24 7.94 6.99
N ILE A 84 -7.93 8.08 6.82
CA ILE A 84 -7.20 7.79 5.59
C ILE A 84 -6.07 6.82 5.93
N TYR A 85 -5.94 5.75 5.15
CA TYR A 85 -4.90 4.74 5.30
C TYR A 85 -4.16 4.56 3.98
N MET A 86 -2.85 4.78 3.96
CA MET A 86 -2.03 4.55 2.77
C MET A 86 -1.93 3.04 2.49
N VAL A 87 -2.00 2.67 1.22
CA VAL A 87 -1.89 1.28 0.75
C VAL A 87 -0.65 1.16 -0.14
N GLU A 88 0.32 0.36 0.30
CA GLU A 88 1.58 0.15 -0.40
C GLU A 88 1.81 -1.34 -0.65
N PHE A 89 2.05 -1.71 -1.90
CA PHE A 89 2.49 -3.06 -2.27
C PHE A 89 2.93 -3.11 -3.73
N ARG A 90 3.71 -4.13 -4.08
CA ARG A 90 3.94 -4.52 -5.47
C ARG A 90 2.87 -5.52 -5.88
N TYR A 91 2.03 -5.16 -6.84
CA TYR A 91 0.92 -6.02 -7.27
C TYR A 91 1.40 -7.40 -7.73
N THR A 92 0.78 -8.42 -7.13
CA THR A 92 0.71 -9.80 -7.58
C THR A 92 -0.69 -10.29 -7.28
N ASP A 93 -1.19 -11.32 -7.96
CA ASP A 93 -2.52 -11.86 -7.67
C ASP A 93 -2.65 -12.33 -6.20
N ALA A 94 -1.55 -12.79 -5.58
CA ALA A 94 -1.53 -13.16 -4.17
C ALA A 94 -1.75 -11.95 -3.24
N ARG A 95 -1.03 -10.85 -3.47
CA ARG A 95 -1.16 -9.63 -2.66
C ARG A 95 -2.45 -8.87 -2.94
N GLY A 96 -2.93 -8.92 -4.19
CA GLY A 96 -4.25 -8.41 -4.55
C GLY A 96 -5.37 -9.15 -3.82
N LYS A 97 -5.24 -10.47 -3.62
CA LYS A 97 -6.17 -11.25 -2.79
C LYS A 97 -6.11 -10.85 -1.32
N GLN A 98 -4.91 -10.61 -0.77
CA GLN A 98 -4.77 -10.12 0.61
C GLN A 98 -5.48 -8.78 0.81
N LEU A 99 -5.34 -7.84 -0.13
CA LEU A 99 -6.06 -6.57 -0.07
C LEU A 99 -7.58 -6.76 -0.19
N LEU A 100 -8.02 -7.64 -1.10
CA LEU A 100 -9.44 -7.98 -1.24
C LEU A 100 -10.03 -8.56 0.05
N GLU A 101 -9.34 -9.50 0.68
CA GLU A 101 -9.73 -10.13 1.95
C GLU A 101 -9.80 -9.08 3.05
N TYR A 102 -8.75 -8.24 3.17
CA TYR A 102 -8.71 -7.15 4.14
C TYR A 102 -9.92 -6.21 4.00
N LEU A 103 -10.24 -5.76 2.79
CA LEU A 103 -11.38 -4.86 2.55
C LEU A 103 -12.70 -5.54 2.95
N LYS A 104 -12.86 -6.82 2.64
CA LYS A 104 -14.07 -7.59 2.97
C LYS A 104 -14.25 -7.82 4.46
N GLU A 105 -13.18 -8.16 5.15
CA GLU A 105 -13.18 -8.41 6.60
C GLU A 105 -13.46 -7.13 7.39
N ASN A 106 -12.94 -5.99 6.93
CA ASN A 106 -13.06 -4.73 7.65
C ASN A 106 -14.30 -3.91 7.28
N LEU A 107 -14.98 -4.21 6.18
CA LEU A 107 -16.20 -3.51 5.78
C LEU A 107 -17.36 -3.80 6.76
N ARG A 108 -17.85 -2.74 7.43
CA ARG A 108 -18.97 -2.78 8.38
C ARG A 108 -20.32 -2.53 7.70
N GLU A 109 -21.37 -3.16 8.22
CA GLU A 109 -22.75 -2.96 7.74
C GLU A 109 -23.18 -1.51 7.91
N GLY A 110 -23.83 -0.94 6.89
CA GLY A 110 -24.27 0.46 6.88
C GLY A 110 -23.16 1.48 6.62
N TYR A 111 -21.93 1.05 6.37
CA TYR A 111 -20.80 1.91 6.03
C TYR A 111 -20.20 1.54 4.67
N SER A 112 -19.38 2.45 4.14
CA SER A 112 -18.59 2.22 2.94
C SER A 112 -17.11 2.44 3.17
N LEU A 113 -16.30 1.69 2.42
CA LEU A 113 -14.87 1.95 2.26
C LEU A 113 -14.64 2.56 0.89
N GLU A 114 -13.74 3.52 0.80
CA GLU A 114 -13.31 4.08 -0.47
C GLU A 114 -11.87 3.64 -0.74
N LEU A 115 -11.59 3.06 -1.89
CA LEU A 115 -10.25 2.70 -2.33
C LEU A 115 -9.85 3.62 -3.48
N TRP A 116 -8.69 4.25 -3.37
CA TRP A 116 -8.21 5.22 -4.34
C TRP A 116 -6.79 4.89 -4.79
N SER A 117 -6.51 5.17 -6.06
CA SER A 117 -5.18 5.14 -6.64
C SER A 117 -5.03 6.37 -7.55
N ILE A 118 -4.14 7.29 -7.20
CA ILE A 118 -4.04 8.63 -7.81
C ILE A 118 -2.60 8.98 -8.15
N TRP A 119 -2.41 10.05 -8.93
CA TRP A 119 -1.10 10.69 -9.08
C TRP A 119 -0.94 11.78 -8.02
N LEU A 120 0.19 11.79 -7.30
CA LEU A 120 0.52 12.89 -6.39
C LEU A 120 0.63 14.22 -7.15
N GLY A 121 -0.02 15.25 -6.63
CA GLY A 121 -0.07 16.59 -7.20
C GLY A 121 -1.01 16.73 -8.41
N ASP A 122 -1.69 15.65 -8.82
CA ASP A 122 -2.72 15.72 -9.85
C ASP A 122 -4.07 16.06 -9.23
N LYS A 123 -4.87 16.84 -9.95
CA LYS A 123 -6.21 17.30 -9.54
C LYS A 123 -7.29 16.75 -10.46
N GLU A 124 -6.97 15.72 -11.23
CA GLU A 124 -7.93 15.09 -12.13
C GLU A 124 -9.16 14.60 -11.36
N LYS A 125 -10.34 14.93 -11.87
CA LYS A 125 -11.60 14.53 -11.25
C LYS A 125 -11.91 13.08 -11.62
N ILE A 126 -11.60 12.17 -10.72
CA ILE A 126 -11.91 10.75 -10.85
C ILE A 126 -13.36 10.51 -10.44
N THR A 127 -14.12 9.80 -11.27
CA THR A 127 -15.45 9.30 -10.89
C THR A 127 -15.30 7.89 -10.34
N PRO A 128 -15.57 7.63 -9.05
CA PRO A 128 -15.34 6.33 -8.48
C PRO A 128 -16.37 5.30 -8.96
N LEU A 129 -15.92 4.08 -9.21
CA LEU A 129 -16.78 2.93 -9.41
C LEU A 129 -17.52 2.61 -8.10
N ARG A 130 -18.83 2.39 -8.16
CA ARG A 130 -19.56 1.83 -7.01
C ARG A 130 -19.63 0.31 -7.16
N CYS A 131 -19.24 -0.40 -6.09
CA CYS A 131 -19.18 -1.84 -6.06
C CYS A 131 -19.82 -2.35 -4.76
N SER A 132 -20.74 -3.30 -4.84
CA SER A 132 -21.25 -3.93 -3.63
C SER A 132 -20.25 -4.95 -3.08
N TYR A 133 -20.29 -5.20 -1.78
CA TYR A 133 -19.47 -6.22 -1.10
C TYR A 133 -19.54 -7.60 -1.79
N LYS A 134 -20.72 -7.96 -2.30
CA LYS A 134 -20.97 -9.26 -2.96
C LYS A 134 -20.31 -9.34 -4.34
N GLU A 135 -20.19 -8.21 -5.02
CA GLU A 135 -19.60 -8.10 -6.36
C GLU A 135 -18.08 -7.87 -6.30
N LEU A 136 -17.57 -7.34 -5.18
CA LEU A 136 -16.16 -7.07 -5.00
C LEU A 136 -15.33 -8.34 -5.23
N SER A 137 -14.40 -8.27 -6.17
CA SER A 137 -13.62 -9.39 -6.67
C SER A 137 -12.17 -8.99 -6.91
N LEU A 138 -11.30 -9.99 -7.13
CA LEU A 138 -9.90 -9.75 -7.45
C LEU A 138 -9.73 -8.94 -8.73
N ASP A 139 -10.62 -9.09 -9.71
CA ASP A 139 -10.56 -8.35 -10.97
C ASP A 139 -10.67 -6.83 -10.75
N HIS A 140 -11.43 -6.39 -9.74
CA HIS A 140 -11.51 -4.98 -9.37
C HIS A 140 -10.16 -4.47 -8.84
N ILE A 141 -9.53 -5.23 -7.94
CA ILE A 141 -8.20 -4.90 -7.41
C ILE A 141 -7.16 -4.90 -8.53
N LYS A 142 -7.20 -5.92 -9.39
CA LYS A 142 -6.33 -6.07 -10.55
C LYS A 142 -6.42 -4.87 -11.48
N GLN A 143 -7.63 -4.42 -11.81
CA GLN A 143 -7.85 -3.23 -12.65
C GLN A 143 -7.24 -1.96 -12.07
N MET A 144 -7.18 -1.83 -10.74
CA MET A 144 -6.61 -0.64 -10.08
C MET A 144 -5.08 -0.67 -10.01
N TYR A 145 -4.45 -1.85 -9.86
CA TYR A 145 -3.02 -1.95 -9.51
C TYR A 145 -2.16 -2.70 -10.53
N GLU A 146 -2.73 -3.46 -11.45
CA GLU A 146 -1.94 -4.16 -12.47
C GLU A 146 -1.51 -3.18 -13.57
N TRP A 147 -0.25 -2.73 -13.48
CA TRP A 147 0.33 -1.84 -14.46
C TRP A 147 0.84 -2.66 -15.66
N GLY A 148 -0.01 -2.94 -16.66
CA GLY A 148 0.50 -3.63 -17.84
C GLY A 148 -0.50 -4.16 -18.85
N HIS A 149 -0.79 -3.34 -19.87
CA HIS A 149 -1.05 -3.74 -21.28
C HIS A 149 -0.83 -2.50 -22.19
N GLY A 150 0.29 -1.80 -22.02
CA GLY A 150 0.59 -0.58 -22.79
C GLY A 150 -0.24 0.66 -22.42
N LYS A 151 -1.03 0.62 -21.34
CA LYS A 151 -1.95 1.72 -20.94
C LYS A 151 -1.42 2.64 -19.84
N GLY A 152 -0.24 2.37 -19.27
CA GLY A 152 0.29 3.13 -18.14
C GLY A 152 -0.58 3.02 -16.89
N PHE A 153 -0.16 3.66 -15.80
CA PHE A 153 -1.01 3.84 -14.63
C PHE A 153 -2.19 4.75 -14.96
N GLN A 154 -3.38 4.38 -14.51
CA GLN A 154 -4.59 5.18 -14.64
C GLN A 154 -5.17 5.47 -13.26
N PRO A 155 -5.30 6.75 -12.86
CA PRO A 155 -5.96 7.11 -11.63
C PRO A 155 -7.38 6.52 -11.57
N SER A 156 -7.74 5.93 -10.43
CA SER A 156 -9.01 5.26 -10.25
C SER A 156 -9.48 5.34 -8.80
N GLY A 157 -10.80 5.21 -8.62
CA GLY A 157 -11.44 5.20 -7.32
C GLY A 157 -12.56 4.17 -7.30
N MET A 158 -12.81 3.58 -6.15
CA MET A 158 -13.89 2.63 -5.93
C MET A 158 -14.52 2.86 -4.56
N ILE A 159 -15.84 2.91 -4.51
CA ILE A 159 -16.62 2.94 -3.27
C ILE A 159 -17.24 1.55 -3.10
N ILE A 160 -16.91 0.92 -1.97
CA ILE A 160 -17.32 -0.44 -1.61
C ILE A 160 -18.39 -0.33 -0.53
N GLU A 161 -19.58 -0.83 -0.82
CA GLU A 161 -20.77 -0.71 0.03
C GLU A 161 -21.22 -2.10 0.50
N LYS A 162 -21.63 -2.24 1.77
CA LYS A 162 -22.10 -3.51 2.34
C LYS A 162 -23.62 -3.59 2.40
#